data_AF-A0A3S2WNY3-F1
#
_entry.id   AF-A0A3S2WNY3-F1
#
_cell.length_a   1.000
_cell.length_b   1.000
_cell.length_c   1.000
_cell.angle_alpha   90.00
_cell.angle_beta   90.00
_cell.angle_gamma   90.00
#
_symmetry.space_group_name_H-M   'P 1'
#
loop_
_entity.id
_entity.type
_entity.pdbx_description
1 polymer ?
#
loop_
_entity_poly.entity_id
_entity_poly.type
_entity_poly.pdbx_seq_one_letter_code
_entity_poly.pdbx_strand_id
1 'polypeptide(L)'
;MDDNWGFMTAVLRQMWAAAEKGIAFNAMTSHVDYRDPGLWYVDPGEVLAFCKSALGGHPVLVHDYVLREGGFPFEFALYVYKSPRLIKA
;
A
#
# COMPACT_ATOMS: atom_id res chain seq x y z
N MET A 1 -13.65 2.67 -16.55
CA MET A 1 -12.50 3.19 -15.80
C MET A 1 -11.40 2.18 -15.99
N ASP A 2 -10.30 2.66 -16.53
CA ASP A 2 -9.19 1.85 -17.05
C ASP A 2 -8.50 1.08 -15.92
N ASP A 3 -7.73 0.06 -16.27
CA ASP A 3 -7.08 -0.91 -15.38
C ASP A 3 -6.25 -0.26 -14.25
N ASN A 4 -6.91 0.09 -13.14
CA ASN A 4 -6.30 0.75 -11.99
C ASN A 4 -5.24 -0.13 -11.31
N TRP A 5 -5.44 -1.45 -11.30
CA TRP A 5 -4.47 -2.40 -10.77
C TRP A 5 -3.20 -2.42 -11.63
N GLY A 6 -3.34 -2.52 -12.95
CA GLY A 6 -2.24 -2.42 -13.89
C GLY A 6 -1.48 -1.11 -13.75
N PHE A 7 -2.20 0.02 -13.64
CA PHE A 7 -1.59 1.32 -13.39
C PHE A 7 -0.80 1.35 -12.07
N MET A 8 -1.43 0.99 -10.94
CA MET A 8 -0.79 0.98 -9.63
C MET A 8 0.47 0.12 -9.64
N THR A 9 0.37 -1.12 -10.11
CA THR A 9 1.51 -2.05 -10.12
C THR A 9 2.64 -1.60 -11.04
N ALA A 10 2.33 -0.96 -12.17
CA ALA A 10 3.34 -0.36 -13.05
C ALA A 10 4.08 0.79 -12.38
N VAL A 11 3.36 1.71 -11.71
CA VAL A 11 3.96 2.82 -10.97
C VAL A 11 4.81 2.30 -9.81
N LEU A 12 4.31 1.33 -9.03
CA LEU A 12 5.07 0.74 -7.93
C LEU A 12 6.38 0.09 -8.39
N ARG A 13 6.41 -0.55 -9.56
CA ARG A 13 7.65 -1.07 -10.14
C ARG A 13 8.65 0.02 -10.48
N GLN A 14 8.18 1.15 -11.05
CA GLN A 14 9.05 2.29 -11.36
C GLN A 14 9.59 2.94 -10.09
N MET A 15 8.73 3.20 -9.10
CA MET A 15 9.15 3.70 -7.79
C MET A 15 10.17 2.78 -7.14
N TRP A 16 9.94 1.46 -7.19
CA TRP A 16 10.84 0.46 -6.65
C TRP A 16 12.20 0.43 -7.33
N ALA A 17 12.25 0.59 -8.65
CA ALA A 17 13.50 0.65 -9.40
C ALA A 17 14.28 1.94 -9.10
N ALA A 18 13.59 3.06 -8.87
CA ALA A 18 14.21 4.35 -8.61
C ALA A 18 14.69 4.54 -7.16
N ALA A 19 14.15 3.79 -6.19
CA ALA A 19 14.43 3.98 -4.78
C ALA A 19 15.59 3.11 -4.26
N GLU A 20 16.47 3.71 -3.45
CA GLU A 20 17.59 3.01 -2.81
C GLU A 20 17.18 2.25 -1.55
N LYS A 21 16.33 2.84 -0.71
CA LYS A 21 15.96 2.27 0.61
C LYS A 21 14.65 1.46 0.57
N GLY A 22 13.70 1.94 -0.21
CA GLY A 22 12.33 1.44 -0.22
C GLY A 22 11.36 2.51 -0.70
N ILE A 23 10.10 2.14 -0.82
CA ILE A 23 9.02 3.03 -1.25
C ILE A 23 7.95 3.10 -0.17
N ALA A 24 7.21 4.21 -0.15
CA ALA A 24 6.06 4.41 0.72
C ALA A 24 4.91 4.99 -0.10
N PHE A 25 3.69 4.49 0.14
CA PHE A 25 2.48 5.00 -0.50
C PHE A 25 1.26 4.65 0.35
N ASN A 26 0.18 5.42 0.19
CA ASN A 26 -1.14 5.12 0.70
C ASN A 26 -2.09 4.67 -0.42
N ALA A 27 -3.14 3.94 -0.05
CA ALA A 27 -4.22 3.55 -0.94
C ALA A 27 -5.54 3.43 -0.18
N MET A 28 -6.65 3.57 -0.89
CA MET A 28 -7.98 3.41 -0.29
C MET A 28 -8.26 1.93 -0.04
N THR A 29 -8.68 1.60 1.18
CA THR A 29 -8.93 0.21 1.60
C THR A 29 -10.30 -0.27 1.15
N SER A 30 -10.41 -1.50 0.65
CA SER A 30 -11.70 -2.12 0.34
C SER A 30 -12.58 -2.33 1.59
N HIS A 31 -11.98 -2.31 2.78
CA HIS A 31 -12.62 -2.51 4.10
C HIS A 31 -13.27 -1.23 4.64
N VAL A 32 -14.25 -0.70 3.92
CA VAL A 32 -14.99 0.53 4.27
C VAL A 32 -16.49 0.33 4.10
N ASP A 33 -17.28 1.12 4.84
CA ASP A 33 -18.75 1.17 4.75
C ASP A 33 -19.26 2.16 3.68
N TYR A 34 -18.41 3.09 3.25
CA TYR A 34 -18.69 4.06 2.20
C TYR A 34 -17.57 4.09 1.16
N ARG A 35 -17.96 4.19 -0.13
CA ARG A 35 -17.04 4.37 -1.25
C ARG A 35 -17.45 5.58 -2.08
N ASP A 36 -16.49 6.45 -2.35
CA ASP A 36 -16.65 7.53 -3.31
C ASP A 36 -16.55 6.97 -4.75
N PRO A 37 -17.51 7.23 -5.64
CA PRO A 37 -17.50 6.72 -7.02
C PRO A 37 -16.29 7.18 -7.87
N GLY A 38 -15.63 8.27 -7.49
CA GLY A 38 -14.44 8.80 -8.17
C GLY A 38 -13.12 8.19 -7.68
N LEU A 39 -13.14 7.38 -6.62
CA LEU A 39 -11.96 6.76 -6.05
C LEU A 39 -11.91 5.26 -6.33
N TRP A 40 -10.70 4.73 -6.40
CA TRP A 40 -10.47 3.29 -6.51
C TRP A 40 -10.05 2.71 -5.16
N TYR A 41 -10.73 1.64 -4.76
CA TYR A 41 -10.54 0.94 -3.49
C TYR A 41 -9.98 -0.45 -3.77
N VAL A 42 -8.96 -0.85 -3.02
CA VAL A 42 -8.23 -2.11 -3.23
C VAL A 42 -8.06 -2.87 -1.92
N ASP A 43 -8.00 -4.19 -1.99
CA ASP A 43 -7.71 -5.04 -0.84
C ASP A 43 -6.26 -4.84 -0.37
N PRO A 44 -6.00 -4.42 0.88
CA PRO A 44 -4.64 -4.22 1.37
C PRO A 44 -3.77 -5.49 1.33
N GLY A 45 -4.39 -6.66 1.48
CA GLY A 45 -3.74 -7.97 1.40
C GLY A 45 -3.24 -8.28 -0.01
N GLU A 46 -4.03 -7.96 -1.03
CA GLU A 46 -3.60 -8.09 -2.44
C GLU A 46 -2.38 -7.22 -2.75
N VAL A 47 -2.40 -5.95 -2.31
CA VAL A 47 -1.27 -5.03 -2.52
C VAL A 47 -0.03 -5.49 -1.74
N LEU A 48 -0.20 -5.92 -0.49
CA LEU A 48 0.88 -6.49 0.32
C LEU A 48 1.50 -7.72 -0.36
N ALA A 49 0.67 -8.63 -0.88
CA ALA A 49 1.11 -9.83 -1.59
C ALA A 49 1.89 -9.47 -2.86
N PHE A 50 1.42 -8.49 -3.63
CA PHE A 50 2.14 -7.97 -4.79
C PHE A 50 3.51 -7.40 -4.41
N CYS A 51 3.58 -6.54 -3.39
CA CYS A 51 4.85 -5.94 -2.95
C CYS A 51 5.86 -7.01 -2.51
N LYS A 52 5.39 -8.07 -1.84
CA LYS A 52 6.25 -9.18 -1.41
C LYS A 52 6.70 -10.08 -2.58
N SER A 53 5.78 -10.49 -3.45
CA SER A 53 6.06 -11.46 -4.52
C SER A 53 6.70 -10.85 -5.76
N ALA A 54 6.22 -9.69 -6.20
CA ALA A 54 6.59 -9.10 -7.48
C ALA A 54 7.71 -8.06 -7.39
N LEU A 55 7.84 -7.37 -6.25
CA LEU A 55 8.95 -6.43 -6.01
C LEU A 55 10.08 -7.08 -5.20
N GLY A 56 9.80 -8.19 -4.51
CA GLY A 56 10.75 -8.85 -3.59
C GLY A 56 11.05 -8.01 -2.35
N GLY A 57 10.15 -7.09 -1.99
CA GLY A 57 10.35 -6.18 -0.87
C GLY A 57 9.90 -6.75 0.48
N HIS A 58 10.15 -5.99 1.54
CA HIS A 58 9.74 -6.28 2.91
C HIS A 58 8.65 -5.29 3.34
N PRO A 59 7.36 -5.55 3.01
CA PRO A 59 6.27 -4.62 3.29
C PRO A 59 5.91 -4.57 4.78
N VAL A 60 5.57 -3.37 5.25
CA VAL A 60 4.88 -3.09 6.52
C VAL A 60 3.56 -2.42 6.17
N LEU A 61 2.45 -3.07 6.54
CA LEU A 61 1.10 -2.53 6.41
C LEU A 61 0.77 -1.73 7.66
N VAL A 62 0.40 -0.47 7.46
CA VAL A 62 -0.07 0.44 8.49
C VAL A 62 -1.52 0.77 8.17
N HIS A 63 -2.42 0.29 9.03
CA HIS A 63 -3.88 0.36 8.85
C HIS A 63 -4.58 0.61 10.19
N ASP A 64 -3.87 1.25 11.12
CA ASP A 64 -4.26 1.52 12.50
C ASP A 64 -4.34 3.03 12.79
N TYR A 65 -4.52 3.86 11.76
CA TYR A 65 -4.60 5.31 11.90
C TYR A 65 -5.91 5.89 11.36
N VAL A 66 -6.33 7.01 11.93
CA VAL A 66 -7.49 7.79 11.47
C VAL A 66 -7.07 9.24 11.26
N LEU A 67 -7.61 9.88 10.23
CA LEU A 67 -7.24 11.25 9.86
C LEU A 67 -7.96 12.33 10.66
N ARG A 68 -8.96 11.94 11.46
CA ARG A 68 -9.75 12.83 12.32
C ARG A 68 -10.24 12.10 13.55
N GLU A 69 -10.46 12.84 14.63
CA GLU A 69 -11.06 12.30 15.85
C GLU A 69 -12.44 11.68 15.56
N GLY A 70 -12.68 10.48 16.09
CA GLY A 70 -13.89 9.70 15.80
C GLY A 70 -14.02 9.24 14.33
N GLY A 71 -12.96 9.34 13.54
CA GLY A 71 -12.93 8.88 12.15
C GLY A 71 -12.85 7.37 12.00
N PHE A 72 -12.96 6.90 10.76
CA PHE A 72 -12.74 5.51 10.36
C PHE A 72 -11.54 5.44 9.40
N PRO A 73 -10.72 4.38 9.43
CA PRO A 73 -9.59 4.22 8.52
C PRO A 73 -10.10 3.91 7.10
N PHE A 74 -10.21 4.93 6.26
CA PHE A 74 -10.61 4.77 4.85
C PHE A 74 -9.44 4.44 3.92
N GLU A 75 -8.22 4.55 4.43
CA GLU A 75 -6.98 4.28 3.71
C GLU A 75 -6.02 3.47 4.58
N PHE A 76 -5.04 2.87 3.90
CA PHE A 76 -3.90 2.22 4.51
C PHE A 76 -2.62 2.75 3.88
N ALA A 77 -1.51 2.62 4.60
CA ALA A 77 -0.18 2.89 4.08
C ALA A 77 0.64 1.60 4.00
N LEU A 78 1.48 1.51 2.97
CA LEU A 78 2.50 0.46 2.84
C LEU A 78 3.88 1.10 2.77
N TYR A 79 4.75 0.64 3.66
CA TYR A 79 6.19 0.85 3.54
C TYR A 79 6.83 -0.42 3.01
N VAL A 80 7.46 -0.37 1.83
CA VAL A 80 8.12 -1.52 1.22
C VAL A 80 9.61 -1.28 1.24
N TYR A 81 10.33 -2.03 2.07
CA TYR A 81 11.78 -1.87 2.25
C TYR A 81 12.58 -2.83 1.37
N LYS A 82 13.75 -2.39 0.88
CA LYS A 82 14.72 -3.23 0.14
C LYS A 82 15.43 -4.25 1.02
N SER A 83 15.52 -3.96 2.32
CA SER A 83 16.14 -4.84 3.31
C SER A 83 15.20 -5.02 4.50
N PRO A 84 15.14 -6.21 5.12
CA PRO A 84 14.29 -6.44 6.26
C PRO A 84 14.84 -5.73 7.50
N ARG A 85 13.96 -5.40 8.44
CA ARG A 85 14.37 -4.89 9.75
C ARG A 85 14.97 -6.03 10.58
N LEU A 86 16.20 -5.87 11.03
CA LEU A 86 16.78 -6.75 12.04
C LEU A 86 16.21 -6.38 13.41
N ILE A 87 15.53 -7.33 14.05
CA ILE A 87 15.12 -7.19 15.46
C ILE A 87 16.23 -7.82 16.30
N LYS A 88 16.84 -7.01 17.18
CA LYS A 88 17.74 -7.54 18.21
C LYS A 88 16.87 -7.95 19.39
N ALA A 89 16.94 -9.23 19.75
CA ALA A 89 16.33 -9.78 20.95
C ALA A 89 17.05 -9.31 22.21
#